data_AF-A0A7W4ZAW5-F1
#
_entry.id   AF-A0A7W4ZAW5-F1
#
_cell.length_a   1.000
_cell.length_b   1.000
_cell.length_c   1.000
_cell.angle_alpha   90.00
_cell.angle_beta   90.00
_cell.angle_gamma   90.00
#
_symmetry.space_group_name_H-M   'P 1'
#
loop_
_entity.id
_entity.type
_entity.pdbx_description
1 polymer ?
#
loop_
_entity_poly.entity_id
_entity_poly.type
_entity_poly.pdbx_seq_one_letter_code
_entity_poly.pdbx_strand_id
1 'polypeptide(L)'
;MKTPIKTVQIVATLLALIFVCACSPRDKQAENAEQTETEARIVESETVPAAKKQPVENADDRFDIYAPVILNADLSDLSDNQRQMIGLLIDASKIMDHLFWLQSYGPAEELLSSIEDSRKREFAKINYGPWDRLNNNEPFIKGYGPKPLGANFYPADMTKAEFEAWKQPGKDGLYSLVRRNTEGKLELVPYSQAYKDQLTRAAEILREAGGLAKDEEFANYLRLRADALVSDDFRPSDMAWMDMKNNAIDVVIGPIENYEDQLFAYRTAYESYVLLKDKEWSEKLAKFAAFLPELQKGLPVAEKYKSETPGTDSDLNAYDVLYYAGHSNAGSKTIAINLPNDEEVQLAKGTRRLQLKNAMRAKFDKILVPISDLLIADDQRKHITFPAFFANTMFHEVAHGLGIKKTVTDGDSEPQNVRQALKESSSALEEGKADILGLYMVTELHGKGELEDGELMDNYVTFLASIFRSVRFGAASAHGKANMMRFNFFKEQGAFTRDAETGEYSVDFDKMQDAMTKLSNLILTIQGDGDYAKAKQLLDSKGVVGAELQADLDRLSEADIPVDVTFIQGREVLGLK
;
A
#
# COMPACT_ATOMS: atom_id res chain seq x y z
N MET A 1 -69.49 30.89 61.17
CA MET A 1 -69.90 29.61 60.54
C MET A 1 -69.04 29.41 59.30
N LYS A 2 -68.51 28.19 59.13
CA LYS A 2 -67.78 27.56 58.00
C LYS A 2 -67.89 28.36 56.69
N THR A 3 -66.81 28.76 56.01
CA THR A 3 -65.84 27.91 55.25
C THR A 3 -64.59 28.75 54.87
N PRO A 4 -63.36 28.20 54.77
CA PRO A 4 -62.23 28.95 54.22
C PRO A 4 -62.05 28.69 52.71
N ILE A 5 -61.78 29.78 52.00
CA ILE A 5 -61.42 29.87 50.58
C ILE A 5 -59.94 29.48 50.45
N LYS A 6 -59.61 28.52 49.59
CA LYS A 6 -58.24 28.25 49.16
C LYS A 6 -57.94 29.06 47.89
N THR A 7 -57.03 30.01 48.05
CA THR A 7 -56.37 30.79 47.01
C THR A 7 -55.36 29.92 46.25
N VAL A 8 -55.42 29.94 44.93
CA VAL A 8 -54.37 29.39 44.05
C VAL A 8 -53.23 30.40 44.00
N GLN A 9 -52.07 30.04 44.54
CA GLN A 9 -50.80 30.70 44.27
C GLN A 9 -49.89 29.69 43.58
N ILE A 10 -49.57 29.99 42.31
CA ILE A 10 -48.52 29.35 41.54
C ILE A 10 -47.19 29.89 42.10
N VAL A 11 -46.44 29.02 42.78
CA VAL A 11 -45.05 29.28 43.14
C VAL A 11 -44.20 28.28 42.38
N ALA A 12 -43.30 28.82 41.57
CA ALA A 12 -42.32 28.10 40.79
C ALA A 12 -41.32 27.40 41.72
N THR A 13 -41.19 26.08 41.57
CA THR A 13 -40.13 25.30 42.21
C THR A 13 -39.14 24.88 41.13
N LEU A 14 -37.92 25.40 41.25
CA LEU A 14 -36.73 24.95 40.52
C LEU A 14 -36.52 23.45 40.82
N LEU A 15 -36.60 22.59 39.80
CA LEU A 15 -36.09 21.22 39.87
C LEU A 15 -34.88 21.14 38.93
N ALA A 16 -33.70 20.99 39.51
CA ALA A 16 -32.50 20.61 38.79
C ALA A 16 -32.63 19.14 38.36
N LEU A 17 -32.82 18.91 37.05
CA LEU A 17 -32.67 17.60 36.44
C LEU A 17 -31.19 17.37 36.13
N ILE A 18 -30.54 16.52 36.93
CA ILE A 18 -29.27 15.88 36.57
C ILE A 18 -29.64 14.65 35.73
N PHE A 19 -29.50 14.76 34.41
CA PHE A 19 -29.49 13.59 33.52
C PHE A 19 -28.08 12.97 33.59
N VAL A 20 -27.96 11.88 34.34
CA VAL A 20 -26.81 10.97 34.21
C VAL A 20 -27.05 10.16 32.93
N CYS A 21 -26.44 10.57 31.82
CA CYS A 21 -26.31 9.70 30.65
C CYS A 21 -25.31 8.59 30.98
N ALA A 22 -25.82 7.38 31.20
CA ALA A 22 -25.01 6.17 31.19
C ALA A 22 -24.50 5.95 29.75
N CYS A 23 -23.23 6.27 29.51
CA CYS A 23 -22.55 5.91 28.27
C CYS A 23 -22.23 4.41 28.30
N SER A 24 -22.86 3.64 27.42
CA SER A 24 -22.43 2.28 27.09
C SER A 24 -21.13 2.34 26.28
N PRO A 25 -20.19 1.40 26.48
CA PRO A 25 -18.93 1.38 25.74
C PRO A 25 -19.15 0.73 24.37
N ARG A 26 -19.55 1.53 23.37
CA ARG A 26 -19.57 1.10 21.95
C ARG A 26 -18.43 1.72 21.12
N ASP A 27 -17.70 2.70 21.66
CA ASP A 27 -16.75 3.50 20.86
C ASP A 27 -15.31 2.98 20.83
N LYS A 28 -14.92 2.03 21.70
CA LYS A 28 -13.51 1.53 21.78
C LYS A 28 -13.19 0.33 20.86
N GLN A 29 -14.20 -0.25 20.23
CA GLN A 29 -14.04 -1.40 19.33
C GLN A 29 -13.65 -0.98 17.91
N ALA A 30 -14.15 0.16 17.42
CA ALA A 30 -13.81 0.70 16.10
C ALA A 30 -12.37 1.25 16.07
N GLU A 31 -11.96 2.02 17.09
CA GLU A 31 -10.62 2.64 17.18
C GLU A 31 -9.44 1.63 17.09
N ASN A 32 -9.60 0.42 17.65
CA ASN A 32 -8.53 -0.58 17.66
C ASN A 32 -8.42 -1.38 16.35
N ALA A 33 -9.53 -1.49 15.62
CA ALA A 33 -9.60 -2.28 14.40
C ALA A 33 -8.96 -1.58 13.20
N GLU A 34 -8.92 -0.24 13.22
CA GLU A 34 -8.42 0.62 12.14
C GLU A 34 -6.95 1.01 12.31
N GLN A 35 -6.44 1.16 13.54
CA GLN A 35 -4.99 1.33 13.77
C GLN A 35 -4.14 0.16 13.26
N THR A 36 -4.75 -1.02 13.08
CA THR A 36 -4.10 -2.21 12.49
C THR A 36 -4.03 -2.09 10.96
N GLU A 37 -4.98 -1.37 10.32
CA GLU A 37 -4.98 -1.11 8.87
C GLU A 37 -4.02 0.01 8.48
N THR A 38 -3.85 1.04 9.31
CA THR A 38 -2.91 2.15 9.09
C THR A 38 -1.45 1.69 9.00
N GLU A 39 -1.06 0.57 9.62
CA GLU A 39 0.31 0.04 9.57
C GLU A 39 0.49 -1.16 8.64
N ALA A 40 -0.59 -1.80 8.15
CA ALA A 40 -0.51 -2.63 6.94
C ALA A 40 -0.05 -1.79 5.73
N ARG A 41 -0.28 -0.46 5.76
CA ARG A 41 0.33 0.50 4.82
C ARG A 41 1.85 0.49 4.80
N ILE A 42 2.52 0.00 5.83
CA ILE A 42 3.99 -0.10 5.83
C ILE A 42 4.45 -1.05 4.71
N VAL A 43 3.60 -1.97 4.24
CA VAL A 43 4.08 -3.11 3.46
C VAL A 43 4.11 -2.88 1.94
N GLU A 44 3.18 -2.12 1.38
CA GLU A 44 3.21 -1.82 -0.07
C GLU A 44 4.21 -0.73 -0.48
N SER A 45 4.58 0.14 0.47
CA SER A 45 5.47 1.28 0.23
C SER A 45 6.74 1.27 1.09
N GLU A 46 7.06 0.15 1.74
CA GLU A 46 8.43 -0.07 2.18
C GLU A 46 9.33 0.01 0.93
N THR A 47 10.16 1.05 0.85
CA THR A 47 11.43 0.94 0.12
C THR A 47 12.18 -0.20 0.78
N VAL A 48 11.94 -1.41 0.28
CA VAL A 48 12.46 -2.65 0.84
C VAL A 48 13.97 -2.49 0.96
N PRO A 49 14.56 -2.68 2.16
CA PRO A 49 16.01 -2.80 2.25
C PRO A 49 16.40 -4.02 1.42
N ALA A 50 17.09 -3.79 0.31
CA ALA A 50 17.52 -4.85 -0.58
C ALA A 50 18.28 -5.94 0.19
N ALA A 51 18.17 -7.18 -0.29
CA ALA A 51 19.02 -8.28 0.18
C ALA A 51 20.50 -7.85 0.21
N LYS A 52 21.26 -8.32 1.21
CA LYS A 52 22.69 -8.03 1.33
C LYS A 52 23.44 -8.45 0.06
N LYS A 53 24.09 -7.46 -0.56
CA LYS A 53 25.20 -7.52 -1.53
C LYS A 53 25.21 -8.75 -2.45
N GLN A 54 24.55 -8.64 -3.60
CA GLN A 54 25.13 -9.19 -4.81
C GLN A 54 26.06 -8.12 -5.41
N PRO A 55 27.36 -8.38 -5.57
CA PRO A 55 28.18 -7.56 -6.45
C PRO A 55 27.54 -7.68 -7.83
N VAL A 56 27.00 -6.59 -8.37
CA VAL A 56 26.76 -6.54 -9.80
C VAL A 56 28.15 -6.62 -10.41
N GLU A 57 28.51 -7.76 -11.00
CA GLU A 57 29.84 -7.97 -11.59
C GLU A 57 30.16 -6.91 -12.66
N ASN A 58 29.12 -6.23 -13.16
CA ASN A 58 29.20 -5.08 -14.02
C ASN A 58 28.20 -3.98 -13.61
N ALA A 59 28.67 -2.86 -13.05
CA ALA A 59 27.82 -1.75 -12.59
C ALA A 59 26.89 -1.18 -13.69
N ASP A 60 27.22 -1.43 -14.97
CA ASP A 60 26.41 -1.03 -16.11
C ASP A 60 25.11 -1.85 -16.25
N ASP A 61 25.07 -3.12 -15.82
CA ASP A 61 23.87 -3.97 -15.96
C ASP A 61 22.79 -3.59 -14.95
N ARG A 62 23.17 -2.92 -13.85
CA ARG A 62 22.24 -2.42 -12.83
C ARG A 62 21.27 -1.37 -13.37
N PHE A 63 21.61 -0.65 -14.43
CA PHE A 63 20.74 0.39 -14.98
C PHE A 63 19.58 -0.17 -15.82
N ASP A 64 19.62 -1.46 -16.17
CA ASP A 64 18.61 -2.12 -16.99
C ASP A 64 17.64 -3.01 -16.18
N ILE A 65 17.65 -2.89 -14.85
CA ILE A 65 16.75 -3.66 -13.96
C ILE A 65 15.26 -3.32 -14.14
N TYR A 66 14.94 -2.28 -14.91
CA TYR A 66 13.58 -1.82 -15.17
C TYR A 66 13.16 -2.12 -16.60
N ALA A 67 12.08 -2.87 -16.78
CA ALA A 67 11.48 -3.09 -18.10
C ALA A 67 10.48 -1.98 -18.46
N PRO A 68 10.64 -1.28 -19.60
CA PRO A 68 9.64 -0.30 -20.04
C PRO A 68 8.35 -1.00 -20.51
N VAL A 69 7.21 -0.48 -20.07
CA VAL A 69 5.87 -0.94 -20.43
C VAL A 69 4.99 0.24 -20.82
N ILE A 70 4.24 0.09 -21.91
CA ILE A 70 3.26 1.10 -22.32
C ILE A 70 2.07 1.02 -21.36
N LEU A 71 1.80 2.10 -20.64
CA LEU A 71 0.68 2.19 -19.72
C LEU A 71 -0.56 2.70 -20.47
N ASN A 72 -1.38 1.78 -20.94
CA ASN A 72 -2.60 2.08 -21.71
C ASN A 72 -3.84 1.52 -21.01
N ALA A 73 -5.01 2.05 -21.40
CA ALA A 73 -6.33 1.59 -20.96
C ALA A 73 -7.37 1.86 -22.06
N ASP A 74 -8.50 1.15 -22.04
CA ASP A 74 -9.59 1.39 -22.98
C ASP A 74 -10.43 2.61 -22.53
N LEU A 75 -10.41 3.66 -23.34
CA LEU A 75 -11.14 4.91 -23.10
C LEU A 75 -12.36 5.08 -24.02
N SER A 76 -12.76 4.03 -24.77
CA SER A 76 -13.83 4.11 -25.78
C SER A 76 -15.16 4.59 -25.21
N ASP A 77 -15.46 4.17 -23.97
CA ASP A 77 -16.73 4.42 -23.31
C ASP A 77 -16.82 5.79 -22.63
N LEU A 78 -15.72 6.56 -22.66
CA LEU A 78 -15.67 7.90 -22.08
C LEU A 78 -16.25 8.95 -23.03
N SER A 79 -16.86 9.98 -22.47
CA SER A 79 -17.25 11.18 -23.22
C SER A 79 -16.02 12.06 -23.57
N ASP A 80 -16.19 12.99 -24.51
CA ASP A 80 -15.13 13.96 -24.85
C ASP A 80 -14.71 14.80 -23.63
N ASN A 81 -15.67 15.23 -22.80
CA ASN A 81 -15.37 15.96 -21.57
C ASN A 81 -14.54 15.13 -20.59
N GLN A 82 -14.84 13.83 -20.44
CA GLN A 82 -14.09 12.92 -19.59
C GLN A 82 -12.67 12.68 -20.12
N ARG A 83 -12.50 12.53 -21.43
CA ARG A 83 -11.16 12.46 -22.06
C ARG A 83 -10.35 13.73 -21.87
N GLN A 84 -10.97 14.90 -22.06
CA GLN A 84 -10.32 16.20 -21.80
C GLN A 84 -9.94 16.35 -20.33
N MET A 85 -10.82 15.95 -19.42
CA MET A 85 -10.57 15.93 -17.98
C MET A 85 -9.36 15.05 -17.63
N ILE A 86 -9.25 13.83 -18.15
CA ILE A 86 -8.05 12.98 -17.93
C ILE A 86 -6.79 13.73 -18.37
N GLY A 87 -6.83 14.40 -19.52
CA GLY A 87 -5.74 15.25 -19.97
C GLY A 87 -5.34 16.31 -18.94
N LEU A 88 -6.31 17.03 -18.38
CA LEU A 88 -6.08 18.03 -17.32
C LEU A 88 -5.51 17.41 -16.04
N LEU A 89 -6.05 16.27 -15.61
CA LEU A 89 -5.56 15.57 -14.42
C LEU A 89 -4.09 15.16 -14.60
N ILE A 90 -3.69 14.67 -15.78
CA ILE A 90 -2.28 14.37 -16.10
C ILE A 90 -1.40 15.63 -16.00
N ASP A 91 -1.89 16.79 -16.45
CA ASP A 91 -1.11 18.04 -16.34
C ASP A 91 -0.95 18.49 -14.89
N ALA A 92 -1.96 18.30 -14.03
CA ALA A 92 -1.82 18.51 -12.59
C ALA A 92 -0.84 17.51 -11.96
N SER A 93 -0.86 16.24 -12.37
CA SER A 93 0.07 15.21 -11.90
C SER A 93 1.53 15.54 -12.24
N LYS A 94 1.82 16.11 -13.41
CA LYS A 94 3.17 16.58 -13.77
C LYS A 94 3.72 17.64 -12.81
N ILE A 95 2.84 18.44 -12.21
CA ILE A 95 3.25 19.40 -11.17
C ILE A 95 3.67 18.64 -9.90
N MET A 96 2.91 17.62 -9.49
CA MET A 96 3.29 16.77 -8.34
C MET A 96 4.62 16.06 -8.58
N ASP A 97 4.88 15.63 -9.83
CA ASP A 97 6.16 15.04 -10.24
C ASP A 97 7.34 15.98 -9.97
N HIS A 98 7.19 17.24 -10.39
CA HIS A 98 8.19 18.28 -10.16
C HIS A 98 8.36 18.60 -8.67
N LEU A 99 7.27 18.68 -7.91
CA LEU A 99 7.35 18.93 -6.46
C LEU A 99 8.06 17.80 -5.71
N PHE A 100 7.84 16.54 -6.13
CA PHE A 100 8.54 15.41 -5.53
C PHE A 100 10.04 15.43 -5.82
N TRP A 101 10.48 15.85 -7.02
CA TRP A 101 11.90 16.09 -7.28
C TRP A 101 12.50 17.06 -6.26
N LEU A 102 11.82 18.19 -6.02
CA LEU A 102 12.25 19.17 -5.03
C LEU A 102 12.31 18.59 -3.61
N GLN A 103 11.39 17.69 -3.24
CA GLN A 103 11.36 17.05 -1.91
C GLN A 103 12.40 15.93 -1.74
N SER A 104 12.62 15.11 -2.77
CA SER A 104 13.51 13.95 -2.72
C SER A 104 14.98 14.35 -2.83
N TYR A 105 15.28 15.32 -3.70
CA TYR A 105 16.64 15.74 -4.04
C TYR A 105 16.79 17.26 -4.10
N GLY A 106 15.99 17.93 -4.93
CA GLY A 106 16.20 19.29 -5.39
C GLY A 106 15.82 19.43 -6.88
N PRO A 107 16.22 20.51 -7.55
CA PRO A 107 15.91 20.70 -8.98
C PRO A 107 16.46 19.55 -9.83
N ALA A 108 15.59 18.88 -10.58
CA ALA A 108 15.95 17.69 -11.36
C ALA A 108 17.02 18.01 -12.42
N GLU A 109 16.89 19.16 -13.08
CA GLU A 109 17.75 19.59 -14.17
C GLU A 109 19.20 19.77 -13.72
N GLU A 110 19.44 20.20 -12.48
CA GLU A 110 20.80 20.33 -11.92
C GLU A 110 21.52 18.99 -11.86
N LEU A 111 20.81 17.93 -11.46
CA LEU A 111 21.36 16.57 -11.45
C LEU A 111 21.45 16.01 -12.87
N LEU A 112 20.34 15.97 -13.59
CA LEU A 112 20.23 15.23 -14.85
C LEU A 112 21.14 15.79 -15.95
N SER A 113 21.34 17.11 -15.99
CA SER A 113 22.26 17.74 -16.95
C SER A 113 23.73 17.48 -16.65
N SER A 114 24.07 17.16 -15.40
CA SER A 114 25.44 16.81 -14.98
C SER A 114 25.85 15.39 -15.35
N ILE A 115 24.90 14.52 -15.69
CA ILE A 115 25.14 13.11 -15.99
C ILE A 115 25.29 12.94 -17.49
N GLU A 116 26.51 12.69 -17.99
CA GLU A 116 26.78 12.53 -19.42
C GLU A 116 26.19 11.23 -19.99
N ASP A 117 26.30 10.13 -19.24
CA ASP A 117 25.82 8.80 -19.63
C ASP A 117 24.28 8.74 -19.61
N SER A 118 23.68 8.42 -20.75
CA SER A 118 22.22 8.40 -20.90
C SER A 118 21.53 7.34 -20.06
N ARG A 119 22.16 6.17 -19.84
CA ARG A 119 21.58 5.09 -19.02
C ARG A 119 21.58 5.49 -17.55
N LYS A 120 22.70 6.06 -17.06
CA LYS A 120 22.77 6.63 -15.70
C LYS A 120 21.79 7.78 -15.49
N ARG A 121 21.62 8.63 -16.51
CA ARG A 121 20.67 9.75 -16.44
C ARG A 121 19.23 9.26 -16.34
N GLU A 122 18.85 8.27 -17.15
CA GLU A 122 17.51 7.68 -17.08
C GLU A 122 17.31 6.95 -15.74
N PHE A 123 18.31 6.23 -15.25
CA PHE A 123 18.25 5.58 -13.95
C PHE A 123 18.10 6.59 -12.80
N ALA A 124 18.80 7.72 -12.86
CA ALA A 124 18.61 8.83 -11.91
C ALA A 124 17.22 9.44 -12.01
N LYS A 125 16.65 9.51 -13.22
CA LYS A 125 15.30 9.99 -13.43
C LYS A 125 14.26 9.07 -12.80
N ILE A 126 14.38 7.75 -13.01
CA ILE A 126 13.50 6.74 -12.42
C ILE A 126 13.56 6.80 -10.88
N ASN A 127 14.74 7.05 -10.31
CA ASN A 127 14.97 7.06 -8.87
C ASN A 127 14.76 8.42 -8.21
N TYR A 128 14.45 9.48 -8.96
CA TYR A 128 14.32 10.86 -8.44
C TYR A 128 15.57 11.32 -7.67
N GLY A 129 16.76 10.90 -8.14
CA GLY A 129 18.03 11.21 -7.47
C GLY A 129 19.17 10.26 -7.84
N PRO A 130 20.39 10.52 -7.32
CA PRO A 130 21.60 9.72 -7.58
C PRO A 130 21.71 8.43 -6.73
N TRP A 131 20.60 7.95 -6.17
CA TRP A 131 20.54 6.79 -5.25
C TRP A 131 19.63 5.70 -5.79
N ASP A 132 20.07 4.44 -5.71
CA ASP A 132 19.30 3.30 -6.18
C ASP A 132 18.28 2.86 -5.11
N ARG A 133 17.01 3.18 -5.33
CA ARG A 133 15.91 2.88 -4.39
C ARG A 133 15.70 1.37 -4.19
N LEU A 134 16.05 0.55 -5.18
CA LEU A 134 15.98 -0.92 -5.11
C LEU A 134 17.30 -1.55 -4.64
N ASN A 135 18.26 -0.74 -4.21
CA ASN A 135 19.51 -1.17 -3.58
C ASN A 135 19.80 -0.34 -2.33
N ASN A 136 18.81 -0.24 -1.44
CA ASN A 136 18.95 0.41 -0.14
C ASN A 136 19.39 1.89 -0.22
N ASN A 137 19.01 2.60 -1.28
CA ASN A 137 19.41 3.98 -1.56
C ASN A 137 20.94 4.19 -1.61
N GLU A 138 21.70 3.17 -2.00
CA GLU A 138 23.14 3.33 -2.23
C GLU A 138 23.38 4.30 -3.41
N PRO A 139 24.35 5.23 -3.30
CA PRO A 139 24.67 6.14 -4.38
C PRO A 139 25.32 5.39 -5.54
N PHE A 140 24.80 5.58 -6.75
CA PHE A 140 25.39 5.01 -7.98
C PHE A 140 26.17 6.05 -8.80
N ILE A 141 26.13 7.33 -8.38
CA ILE A 141 26.88 8.43 -9.00
C ILE A 141 28.04 8.85 -8.09
N LYS A 142 29.25 8.87 -8.65
CA LYS A 142 30.46 9.27 -7.92
C LYS A 142 30.34 10.71 -7.42
N GLY A 143 30.71 10.93 -6.16
CA GLY A 143 30.68 12.26 -5.52
C GLY A 143 29.46 12.49 -4.64
N TYR A 144 28.44 11.64 -4.73
CA TYR A 144 27.31 11.63 -3.81
C TYR A 144 27.58 10.68 -2.64
N GLY A 145 27.25 11.14 -1.43
CA GLY A 145 27.25 10.31 -0.22
C GLY A 145 25.96 9.51 -0.07
N PRO A 146 25.74 8.88 1.10
CA PRO A 146 24.46 8.25 1.44
C PRO A 146 23.31 9.23 1.28
N LYS A 147 22.13 8.73 0.88
CA LYS A 147 20.92 9.55 0.80
C LYS A 147 20.62 10.17 2.17
N PRO A 148 20.40 11.50 2.26
CA PRO A 148 19.99 12.12 3.51
C PRO A 148 18.69 11.50 4.02
N LEU A 149 18.66 11.08 5.29
CA LEU A 149 17.47 10.44 5.88
C LEU A 149 16.24 11.35 5.83
N GLY A 150 16.43 12.66 5.99
CA GLY A 150 15.34 13.64 5.90
C GLY A 150 15.07 14.15 4.48
N ALA A 151 15.64 13.51 3.45
CA ALA A 151 15.64 13.98 2.06
C ALA A 151 15.92 15.50 1.97
N ASN A 152 15.10 16.26 1.25
CA ASN A 152 15.15 17.73 1.23
C ASN A 152 14.06 18.38 2.12
N PHE A 153 13.46 17.64 3.04
CA PHE A 153 12.45 18.20 3.94
C PHE A 153 13.04 19.05 5.07
N TYR A 154 14.30 18.80 5.42
CA TYR A 154 15.02 19.44 6.52
C TYR A 154 16.34 20.05 6.04
N PRO A 155 16.93 21.02 6.77
CA PRO A 155 18.27 21.52 6.43
C PRO A 155 19.31 20.40 6.52
N ALA A 156 20.23 20.35 5.55
CA ALA A 156 21.23 19.28 5.46
C ALA A 156 22.19 19.21 6.67
N ASP A 157 22.37 20.32 7.39
CA ASP A 157 23.21 20.44 8.58
C ASP A 157 22.42 20.29 9.90
N MET A 158 21.10 20.07 9.84
CA MET A 158 20.26 19.92 11.01
C MET A 158 20.52 18.59 11.70
N THR A 159 20.77 18.64 13.02
CA THR A 159 20.87 17.41 13.83
C THR A 159 19.51 17.01 14.39
N LYS A 160 19.32 15.71 14.65
CA LYS A 160 18.10 15.20 15.33
C LYS A 160 17.88 15.88 16.69
N ALA A 161 18.95 16.05 17.47
CA ALA A 161 18.91 16.71 18.78
C ALA A 161 18.52 18.20 18.68
N GLU A 162 18.98 18.91 17.65
CA GLU A 162 18.58 20.30 17.39
C GLU A 162 17.07 20.40 17.16
N PHE A 163 16.53 19.54 16.28
CA PHE A 163 15.09 19.51 15.98
C PHE A 163 14.24 19.09 17.18
N GLU A 164 14.70 18.13 17.99
CA GLU A 164 14.02 17.70 19.22
C GLU A 164 13.99 18.81 20.27
N ALA A 165 15.08 19.57 20.42
CA ALA A 165 15.16 20.69 21.35
C ALA A 165 14.37 21.94 20.88
N TRP A 166 14.12 22.06 19.58
CA TRP A 166 13.39 23.19 19.00
C TRP A 166 11.92 23.19 19.41
N LYS A 167 11.55 24.14 20.28
CA LYS A 167 10.18 24.29 20.79
C LYS A 167 9.30 25.11 19.84
N GLN A 168 8.89 24.46 18.75
CA GLN A 168 7.98 25.03 17.76
C GLN A 168 6.70 24.17 17.65
N PRO A 169 5.50 24.73 17.90
CA PRO A 169 4.24 24.05 17.62
C PRO A 169 4.13 23.64 16.14
N GLY A 170 3.63 22.43 15.89
CA GLY A 170 3.44 21.87 14.54
C GLY A 170 4.73 21.40 13.86
N LYS A 171 5.86 21.35 14.57
CA LYS A 171 7.13 20.92 13.99
C LYS A 171 7.10 19.48 13.48
N ASP A 172 6.22 18.65 14.01
CA ASP A 172 5.92 17.27 13.64
C ASP A 172 4.76 17.12 12.65
N GLY A 173 4.22 18.22 12.12
CA GLY A 173 3.11 18.20 11.16
C GLY A 173 3.48 17.61 9.79
N LEU A 174 2.47 17.33 8.97
CA LEU A 174 2.69 16.64 7.67
C LEU A 174 3.15 17.59 6.55
N TYR A 175 2.62 18.81 6.52
CA TYR A 175 2.61 19.69 5.34
C TYR A 175 3.52 20.91 5.47
N SER A 176 4.75 20.73 5.96
CA SER A 176 5.73 21.83 6.04
C SER A 176 7.16 21.35 5.86
N LEU A 177 8.00 22.24 5.32
CA LEU A 177 9.43 22.08 5.28
C LEU A 177 10.04 22.70 6.54
N VAL A 178 11.14 22.13 7.02
CA VAL A 178 12.01 22.80 7.99
C VAL A 178 13.11 23.50 7.21
N ARG A 179 13.29 24.80 7.47
CA ARG A 179 14.34 25.61 6.84
C ARG A 179 15.10 26.39 7.91
N ARG A 180 16.26 26.93 7.52
CA ARG A 180 16.97 27.92 8.33
C ARG A 180 16.57 29.31 7.84
N ASN A 181 16.12 30.15 8.76
CA ASN A 181 15.85 31.55 8.48
C ASN A 181 17.16 32.36 8.33
N THR A 182 17.05 33.67 8.10
CA THR A 182 18.20 34.57 7.94
C THR A 182 19.10 34.67 9.18
N GLU A 183 18.61 34.27 10.36
CA GLU A 183 19.38 34.21 11.62
C GLU A 183 20.01 32.83 11.86
N GLY A 184 19.85 31.88 10.93
CA GLY A 184 20.33 30.50 11.05
C GLY A 184 19.47 29.60 11.93
N LYS A 185 18.34 30.09 12.43
CA LYS A 185 17.41 29.32 13.29
C LYS A 185 16.43 28.51 12.44
N LEU A 186 15.98 27.39 12.98
CA LEU A 186 14.95 26.57 12.35
C LEU A 186 13.61 27.34 12.28
N GLU A 187 12.92 27.22 11.14
CA GLU A 187 11.57 27.72 10.90
C GLU A 187 10.74 26.68 10.12
N LEU A 188 9.41 26.75 10.25
CA LEU A 188 8.48 25.97 9.43
C LEU A 188 8.03 26.80 8.24
N VAL A 189 8.14 26.22 7.06
CA VAL A 189 7.60 26.79 5.82
C VAL A 189 6.50 25.85 5.33
N PRO A 190 5.21 26.22 5.44
CA PRO A 190 4.10 25.40 4.95
C PRO A 190 4.25 25.08 3.46
N TYR A 191 3.79 23.92 3.01
CA TYR A 191 3.91 23.52 1.60
C TYR A 191 3.21 24.49 0.65
N SER A 192 2.00 24.95 1.01
CA SER A 192 1.26 26.01 0.31
C SER A 192 2.06 27.29 0.09
N GLN A 193 3.05 27.57 0.94
CA GLN A 193 3.96 28.71 0.79
C GLN A 193 5.23 28.34 0.03
N ALA A 194 5.86 27.22 0.37
CA ALA A 194 7.10 26.75 -0.25
C ALA A 194 6.95 26.49 -1.76
N TYR A 195 5.76 26.02 -2.17
CA TYR A 195 5.46 25.60 -3.54
C TYR A 195 4.27 26.37 -4.13
N LYS A 196 4.07 27.62 -3.67
CA LYS A 196 2.87 28.41 -3.93
C LYS A 196 2.47 28.49 -5.40
N ASP A 197 3.41 28.80 -6.29
CA ASP A 197 3.11 29.02 -7.71
C ASP A 197 2.67 27.72 -8.38
N GLN A 198 3.39 26.62 -8.10
CA GLN A 198 3.07 25.28 -8.59
C GLN A 198 1.70 24.81 -8.07
N LEU A 199 1.44 24.97 -6.77
CA LEU A 199 0.20 24.52 -6.13
C LEU A 199 -1.01 25.34 -6.55
N THR A 200 -0.84 26.65 -6.74
CA THR A 200 -1.88 27.52 -7.33
C THR A 200 -2.24 27.03 -8.72
N ARG A 201 -1.24 26.72 -9.56
CA ARG A 201 -1.47 26.21 -10.91
C ARG A 201 -2.17 24.85 -10.92
N ALA A 202 -1.74 23.92 -10.06
CA ALA A 202 -2.39 22.63 -9.93
C ALA A 202 -3.86 22.79 -9.46
N ALA A 203 -4.12 23.68 -8.52
CA ALA A 203 -5.46 23.98 -8.04
C ALA A 203 -6.37 24.57 -9.14
N GLU A 204 -5.86 25.46 -10.00
CA GLU A 204 -6.60 25.95 -11.17
C GLU A 204 -7.00 24.81 -12.12
N ILE A 205 -6.06 23.91 -12.43
CA ILE A 205 -6.28 22.77 -13.32
C ILE A 205 -7.33 21.81 -12.73
N LEU A 206 -7.27 21.52 -11.42
CA LEU A 206 -8.27 20.67 -10.76
C LEU A 206 -9.66 21.31 -10.77
N ARG A 207 -9.77 22.64 -10.60
CA ARG A 207 -11.06 23.35 -10.73
C ARG A 207 -11.60 23.29 -12.15
N GLU A 208 -10.74 23.42 -13.16
CA GLU A 208 -11.11 23.26 -14.57
C GLU A 208 -11.61 21.84 -14.86
N ALA A 209 -10.88 20.82 -14.39
CA ALA A 209 -11.27 19.42 -14.49
C ALA A 209 -12.63 19.17 -13.79
N GLY A 210 -12.84 19.73 -12.60
CA GLY A 210 -14.11 19.67 -11.88
C GLY A 210 -15.27 20.36 -12.61
N GLY A 211 -15.00 21.31 -13.51
CA GLY A 211 -16.00 21.91 -14.40
C GLY A 211 -16.46 20.98 -15.53
N LEU A 212 -15.66 19.97 -15.89
CA LEU A 212 -15.96 18.97 -16.92
C LEU A 212 -16.65 17.72 -16.34
N ALA A 213 -16.68 17.58 -15.01
CA ALA A 213 -17.25 16.43 -14.32
C ALA A 213 -18.77 16.38 -14.44
N LYS A 214 -19.27 15.24 -14.92
CA LYS A 214 -20.70 14.93 -14.91
C LYS A 214 -21.18 14.55 -13.51
N ASP A 215 -20.31 13.89 -12.74
CA ASP A 215 -20.59 13.46 -11.38
C ASP A 215 -20.32 14.60 -10.38
N GLU A 216 -21.36 15.00 -9.64
CA GLU A 216 -21.29 16.17 -8.75
C GLU A 216 -20.38 15.93 -7.53
N GLU A 217 -20.32 14.69 -7.02
CA GLU A 217 -19.45 14.31 -5.89
C GLU A 217 -17.98 14.38 -6.31
N PHE A 218 -17.64 13.87 -7.50
CA PHE A 218 -16.30 13.99 -8.05
C PHE A 218 -15.92 15.45 -8.33
N ALA A 219 -16.85 16.24 -8.90
CA ALA A 219 -16.64 17.66 -9.10
C ALA A 219 -16.35 18.39 -7.79
N ASN A 220 -17.08 18.03 -6.72
CA ASN A 220 -16.89 18.59 -5.38
C ASN A 220 -15.54 18.18 -4.80
N TYR A 221 -15.15 16.90 -4.90
CA TYR A 221 -13.84 16.43 -4.49
C TYR A 221 -12.71 17.21 -5.16
N LEU A 222 -12.75 17.39 -6.49
CA LEU A 222 -11.72 18.13 -7.22
C LEU A 222 -11.61 19.59 -6.76
N ARG A 223 -12.74 20.26 -6.46
CA ARG A 223 -12.73 21.63 -5.91
C ARG A 223 -12.12 21.67 -4.51
N LEU A 224 -12.53 20.78 -3.62
CA LEU A 224 -12.00 20.72 -2.26
C LEU A 224 -10.51 20.36 -2.25
N ARG A 225 -10.07 19.46 -3.14
CA ARG A 225 -8.65 19.12 -3.28
C ARG A 225 -7.86 20.28 -3.85
N ALA A 226 -8.42 21.05 -4.78
CA ALA A 226 -7.80 22.29 -5.25
C ALA A 226 -7.63 23.33 -4.13
N ASP A 227 -8.62 23.46 -3.24
CA ASP A 227 -8.53 24.35 -2.08
C ASP A 227 -7.47 23.84 -1.07
N ALA A 228 -7.43 22.53 -0.81
CA ALA A 228 -6.46 21.89 0.06
C ALA A 228 -5.00 22.12 -0.38
N LEU A 229 -4.72 22.03 -1.70
CA LEU A 229 -3.37 22.26 -2.24
C LEU A 229 -2.84 23.67 -1.93
N VAL A 230 -3.71 24.66 -1.73
CA VAL A 230 -3.29 26.05 -1.44
C VAL A 230 -3.52 26.48 0.01
N SER A 231 -4.10 25.60 0.84
CA SER A 231 -4.36 25.85 2.27
C SER A 231 -3.59 24.93 3.22
N ASP A 232 -3.07 23.81 2.72
CA ASP A 232 -2.52 22.68 3.49
C ASP A 232 -3.55 21.94 4.37
N ASP A 233 -4.86 22.18 4.19
CA ASP A 233 -5.94 21.47 4.89
C ASP A 233 -6.59 20.42 3.97
N PHE A 234 -6.08 19.19 4.03
CA PHE A 234 -6.49 18.09 3.13
C PHE A 234 -7.71 17.30 3.62
N ARG A 235 -8.01 17.34 4.93
CA ARG A 235 -9.04 16.49 5.54
C ARG A 235 -10.44 16.67 4.93
N PRO A 236 -10.93 17.89 4.65
CA PRO A 236 -12.23 18.05 3.99
C PRO A 236 -12.28 17.39 2.60
N SER A 237 -11.17 17.46 1.85
CA SER A 237 -11.08 16.83 0.53
C SER A 237 -10.98 15.31 0.62
N ASP A 238 -10.32 14.78 1.64
CA ASP A 238 -10.21 13.33 1.88
C ASP A 238 -11.56 12.73 2.27
N MET A 239 -12.33 13.42 3.12
CA MET A 239 -13.71 13.04 3.42
C MET A 239 -14.57 12.99 2.15
N ALA A 240 -14.44 13.98 1.27
CA ALA A 240 -15.18 14.01 0.00
C ALA A 240 -14.71 12.91 -0.98
N TRP A 241 -13.41 12.61 -1.00
CA TRP A 241 -12.85 11.50 -1.80
C TRP A 241 -13.36 10.13 -1.32
N MET A 242 -13.58 9.98 -0.03
CA MET A 242 -14.19 8.78 0.55
C MET A 242 -15.67 8.65 0.17
N ASP A 243 -16.39 9.77 0.09
CA ASP A 243 -17.82 9.79 -0.24
C ASP A 243 -18.10 9.50 -1.74
N MET A 244 -17.19 9.86 -2.65
CA MET A 244 -17.37 9.57 -4.08
C MET A 244 -17.17 8.08 -4.42
N LYS A 245 -18.23 7.40 -4.86
CA LYS A 245 -18.18 5.95 -5.20
C LYS A 245 -18.47 5.62 -6.66
N ASN A 246 -19.13 6.53 -7.37
CA ASN A 246 -19.85 6.20 -8.61
C ASN A 246 -19.14 6.67 -9.89
N ASN A 247 -18.20 7.61 -9.79
CA ASN A 247 -17.53 8.13 -10.96
C ASN A 247 -16.57 7.09 -11.57
N ALA A 248 -16.46 7.09 -12.90
CA ALA A 248 -15.57 6.17 -13.61
C ALA A 248 -14.10 6.60 -13.54
N ILE A 249 -13.84 7.91 -13.50
CA ILE A 249 -12.49 8.46 -13.37
C ILE A 249 -12.23 8.70 -11.88
N ASP A 250 -11.04 8.35 -11.43
CA ASP A 250 -10.58 8.73 -10.10
C ASP A 250 -9.21 9.43 -10.23
N VAL A 251 -8.87 10.20 -9.21
CA VAL A 251 -7.55 10.78 -9.08
C VAL A 251 -7.17 10.82 -7.61
N VAL A 252 -5.99 10.31 -7.33
CA VAL A 252 -5.30 10.51 -6.06
C VAL A 252 -4.22 11.54 -6.35
N ILE A 253 -4.23 12.71 -5.69
CA ILE A 253 -3.29 13.81 -6.00
C ILE A 253 -3.02 14.71 -4.79
N GLY A 254 -1.76 14.82 -4.37
CA GLY A 254 -1.37 15.68 -3.25
C GLY A 254 -0.17 15.13 -2.47
N PRO A 255 0.13 15.69 -1.28
CA PRO A 255 1.18 15.21 -0.40
C PRO A 255 0.63 14.11 0.53
N ILE A 256 0.91 12.84 0.23
CA ILE A 256 0.18 11.68 0.79
C ILE A 256 1.05 10.85 1.73
N GLU A 257 2.11 10.27 1.19
CA GLU A 257 2.92 9.28 1.89
C GLU A 257 4.15 9.90 2.56
N ASN A 258 4.58 9.38 3.71
CA ASN A 258 5.69 9.94 4.50
C ASN A 258 7.00 9.13 4.45
N TYR A 259 7.10 8.11 3.60
CA TYR A 259 8.25 7.20 3.54
C TYR A 259 9.55 7.85 3.06
N GLU A 260 9.44 8.93 2.29
CA GLU A 260 10.61 9.70 1.84
C GLU A 260 11.32 10.40 3.01
N ASP A 261 10.60 10.71 4.10
CA ASP A 261 11.17 11.17 5.37
C ASP A 261 11.59 9.97 6.24
N GLN A 262 12.77 9.42 5.96
CA GLN A 262 13.38 8.36 6.77
C GLN A 262 14.00 8.87 8.09
N LEU A 263 13.94 10.17 8.37
CA LEU A 263 14.49 10.73 9.60
C LEU A 263 13.47 10.67 10.75
N PHE A 264 12.23 11.08 10.47
CA PHE A 264 11.15 11.10 11.46
C PHE A 264 9.83 10.49 10.97
N ALA A 265 9.68 10.28 9.66
CA ALA A 265 8.41 9.92 9.03
C ALA A 265 7.28 10.92 9.34
N TYR A 266 7.59 12.21 9.41
CA TYR A 266 6.58 13.26 9.61
C TYR A 266 6.13 13.86 8.29
N ARG A 267 7.05 14.11 7.35
CA ARG A 267 6.73 14.91 6.16
C ARG A 267 6.19 14.05 5.05
N THR A 268 5.08 14.51 4.46
CA THR A 268 4.48 13.81 3.32
C THR A 268 5.07 14.29 1.99
N ALA A 269 5.17 13.37 1.03
CA ALA A 269 5.70 13.57 -0.30
C ALA A 269 4.56 13.72 -1.32
N TYR A 270 4.75 14.60 -2.30
CA TYR A 270 3.80 14.79 -3.39
C TYR A 270 3.78 13.59 -4.33
N GLU A 271 2.59 13.14 -4.67
CA GLU A 271 2.36 12.09 -5.65
C GLU A 271 1.02 12.26 -6.36
N SER A 272 0.84 11.50 -7.44
CA SER A 272 -0.43 11.36 -8.09
C SER A 272 -0.61 10.04 -8.82
N TYR A 273 -1.87 9.60 -8.86
CA TYR A 273 -2.39 8.55 -9.72
C TYR A 273 -3.62 9.08 -10.46
N VAL A 274 -3.62 9.02 -11.78
CA VAL A 274 -4.83 9.22 -12.59
C VAL A 274 -5.39 7.85 -12.92
N LEU A 275 -6.66 7.60 -12.62
CA LEU A 275 -7.22 6.25 -12.57
C LEU A 275 -8.52 6.14 -13.36
N LEU A 276 -8.74 4.97 -13.94
CA LEU A 276 -9.99 4.56 -14.56
C LEU A 276 -10.51 3.32 -13.85
N LYS A 277 -11.71 3.41 -13.27
CA LYS A 277 -12.33 2.32 -12.51
C LYS A 277 -12.77 1.18 -13.44
N ASP A 278 -12.33 -0.04 -13.14
CA ASP A 278 -12.81 -1.26 -13.75
C ASP A 278 -14.12 -1.68 -13.05
N LYS A 279 -15.25 -1.30 -13.65
CA LYS A 279 -16.57 -1.51 -13.05
C LYS A 279 -16.93 -2.98 -12.91
N GLU A 280 -16.56 -3.81 -13.88
CA GLU A 280 -16.88 -5.25 -13.86
C GLU A 280 -16.16 -5.92 -12.68
N TRP A 281 -14.87 -5.66 -12.52
CA TRP A 281 -14.13 -6.20 -11.38
C TRP A 281 -14.61 -5.61 -10.06
N SER A 282 -14.86 -4.31 -9.98
CA SER A 282 -15.44 -3.69 -8.78
C SER A 282 -16.77 -4.32 -8.36
N GLU A 283 -17.64 -4.71 -9.30
CA GLU A 283 -18.88 -5.41 -8.98
C GLU A 283 -18.64 -6.84 -8.47
N LYS A 284 -17.66 -7.57 -9.04
CA LYS A 284 -17.22 -8.88 -8.50
C LYS A 284 -16.71 -8.74 -7.06
N LEU A 285 -15.93 -7.70 -6.77
CA LEU A 285 -15.38 -7.43 -5.44
C LEU A 285 -16.46 -7.16 -4.39
N ALA A 286 -17.47 -6.37 -4.75
CA ALA A 286 -18.61 -6.11 -3.87
C ALA A 286 -19.37 -7.39 -3.50
N LYS A 287 -19.47 -8.36 -4.42
CA LYS A 287 -20.06 -9.67 -4.13
C LYS A 287 -19.19 -10.47 -3.15
N PHE A 288 -17.87 -10.48 -3.32
CA PHE A 288 -16.96 -11.19 -2.42
C PHE A 288 -16.96 -10.65 -0.99
N ALA A 289 -17.13 -9.33 -0.81
CA ALA A 289 -17.26 -8.72 0.51
C ALA A 289 -18.44 -9.30 1.33
N ALA A 290 -19.52 -9.73 0.66
CA ALA A 290 -20.67 -10.35 1.33
C ALA A 290 -20.35 -11.73 1.94
N PHE A 291 -19.30 -12.41 1.47
CA PHE A 291 -18.87 -13.70 1.99
C PHE A 291 -17.94 -13.59 3.21
N LEU A 292 -17.43 -12.40 3.55
CA LEU A 292 -16.45 -12.24 4.64
C LEU A 292 -16.92 -12.79 5.99
N PRO A 293 -18.17 -12.55 6.45
CA PRO A 293 -18.63 -13.12 7.71
C PRO A 293 -18.68 -14.66 7.70
N GLU A 294 -18.94 -15.27 6.54
CA GLU A 294 -18.89 -16.72 6.39
C GLU A 294 -17.44 -17.23 6.40
N LEU A 295 -16.58 -16.61 5.60
CA LEU A 295 -15.17 -16.96 5.49
C LEU A 295 -14.44 -16.85 6.84
N GLN A 296 -14.77 -15.84 7.65
CA GLN A 296 -14.27 -15.68 9.02
C GLN A 296 -14.66 -16.85 9.94
N LYS A 297 -15.91 -17.32 9.87
CA LYS A 297 -16.37 -18.48 10.65
C LYS A 297 -15.77 -19.78 10.14
N GLY A 298 -15.46 -19.84 8.85
CA GLY A 298 -14.82 -20.99 8.20
C GLY A 298 -13.34 -21.13 8.51
N LEU A 299 -12.66 -20.09 9.04
CA LEU A 299 -11.21 -20.08 9.23
C LEU A 299 -10.68 -21.39 9.84
N PRO A 300 -9.57 -21.96 9.35
CA PRO A 300 -9.08 -23.28 9.74
C PRO A 300 -8.36 -23.26 11.10
N VAL A 301 -9.03 -22.76 12.12
CA VAL A 301 -8.51 -22.57 13.49
C VAL A 301 -9.58 -22.98 14.51
N ALA A 302 -9.21 -23.17 15.78
CA ALA A 302 -10.19 -23.50 16.82
C ALA A 302 -11.22 -22.37 17.01
N GLU A 303 -12.44 -22.73 17.39
CA GLU A 303 -13.60 -21.82 17.44
C GLU A 303 -13.36 -20.54 18.27
N LYS A 304 -12.61 -20.65 19.37
CA LYS A 304 -12.29 -19.50 20.24
C LYS A 304 -11.56 -18.36 19.52
N TYR A 305 -10.92 -18.65 18.38
CA TYR A 305 -10.17 -17.67 17.58
C TYR A 305 -11.00 -17.08 16.42
N LYS A 306 -12.28 -17.43 16.29
CA LYS A 306 -13.14 -16.99 15.16
C LYS A 306 -14.17 -15.93 15.53
N SER A 307 -14.03 -15.33 16.71
CA SER A 307 -15.04 -14.41 17.29
C SER A 307 -15.10 -13.03 16.64
N GLU A 308 -14.06 -12.64 15.89
CA GLU A 308 -14.04 -11.37 15.16
C GLU A 308 -15.17 -11.30 14.12
N THR A 309 -15.68 -10.10 13.90
CA THR A 309 -16.61 -9.82 12.80
C THR A 309 -15.89 -8.91 11.81
N PRO A 310 -15.63 -9.36 10.57
CA PRO A 310 -14.94 -8.54 9.59
C PRO A 310 -15.74 -7.28 9.29
N GLY A 311 -15.04 -6.17 9.08
CA GLY A 311 -15.66 -4.98 8.51
C GLY A 311 -16.09 -5.26 7.08
N THR A 312 -17.33 -4.88 6.74
CA THR A 312 -17.88 -5.01 5.38
C THR A 312 -17.82 -3.69 4.59
N ASP A 313 -17.34 -2.63 5.23
CA ASP A 313 -17.41 -1.25 4.72
C ASP A 313 -16.12 -0.80 3.99
N SER A 314 -15.18 -1.72 3.71
CA SER A 314 -13.98 -1.39 2.94
C SER A 314 -14.32 -1.29 1.44
N ASP A 315 -14.09 -0.12 0.85
CA ASP A 315 -14.36 0.15 -0.56
C ASP A 315 -13.21 -0.35 -1.42
N LEU A 316 -13.27 -1.63 -1.76
CA LEU A 316 -12.30 -2.32 -2.62
C LEU A 316 -12.70 -2.21 -4.09
N ASN A 317 -11.80 -1.69 -4.91
CA ASN A 317 -12.05 -1.49 -6.34
C ASN A 317 -10.81 -1.80 -7.17
N ALA A 318 -11.05 -2.18 -8.42
CA ALA A 318 -10.00 -2.35 -9.42
C ALA A 318 -9.95 -1.14 -10.35
N TYR A 319 -8.75 -0.78 -10.79
CA TYR A 319 -8.50 0.35 -11.66
C TYR A 319 -7.44 0.00 -12.71
N ASP A 320 -7.60 0.55 -13.90
CA ASP A 320 -6.47 0.81 -14.78
C ASP A 320 -5.90 2.18 -14.42
N VAL A 321 -4.61 2.22 -14.09
CA VAL A 321 -3.90 3.48 -13.87
C VAL A 321 -3.45 4.04 -15.20
N LEU A 322 -3.71 5.33 -15.40
CA LEU A 322 -3.47 6.07 -16.64
C LEU A 322 -2.19 6.90 -16.57
N TYR A 323 -1.80 7.32 -15.36
CA TYR A 323 -0.58 8.10 -15.14
C TYR A 323 -0.11 8.04 -13.68
N TYR A 324 1.19 7.83 -13.47
CA TYR A 324 1.91 7.94 -12.20
C TYR A 324 2.76 9.20 -12.18
N ALA A 325 2.83 9.88 -11.02
CA ALA A 325 3.71 11.03 -10.84
C ALA A 325 4.19 11.18 -9.40
N GLY A 326 5.40 11.71 -9.23
CA GLY A 326 5.98 12.00 -7.93
C GLY A 326 6.37 10.73 -7.17
N HIS A 327 6.13 10.69 -5.87
CA HIS A 327 6.55 9.59 -5.00
C HIS A 327 6.07 8.22 -5.52
N SER A 328 4.82 8.13 -6.01
CA SER A 328 4.25 6.91 -6.59
C SER A 328 4.98 6.37 -7.83
N ASN A 329 5.73 7.21 -8.53
CA ASN A 329 6.48 6.83 -9.73
C ASN A 329 7.97 6.53 -9.44
N ALA A 330 8.42 6.69 -8.20
CA ALA A 330 9.83 6.62 -7.84
C ALA A 330 10.33 5.19 -7.63
N GLY A 331 11.28 4.73 -8.45
CA GLY A 331 11.85 3.39 -8.34
C GLY A 331 10.80 2.31 -8.61
N SER A 332 10.45 1.52 -7.58
CA SER A 332 9.43 0.47 -7.67
C SER A 332 8.06 1.06 -8.04
N LYS A 333 7.25 0.33 -8.81
CA LYS A 333 5.89 0.77 -9.15
C LYS A 333 4.86 0.14 -8.23
N THR A 334 4.08 0.96 -7.56
CA THR A 334 2.94 0.57 -6.71
C THR A 334 1.89 -0.20 -7.52
N ILE A 335 1.29 -1.23 -6.93
CA ILE A 335 0.26 -2.08 -7.58
C ILE A 335 -1.08 -2.10 -6.84
N ALA A 336 -1.12 -1.76 -5.56
CA ALA A 336 -2.33 -1.38 -4.87
C ALA A 336 -2.09 -0.20 -3.94
N ILE A 337 -3.16 0.44 -3.47
CA ILE A 337 -3.10 1.62 -2.61
C ILE A 337 -4.23 1.53 -1.59
N ASN A 338 -3.97 1.90 -0.33
CA ASN A 338 -4.98 1.95 0.74
C ASN A 338 -5.01 3.32 1.43
N LEU A 339 -6.01 4.15 1.12
CA LEU A 339 -6.07 5.56 1.52
C LEU A 339 -7.42 5.94 2.13
N PRO A 340 -7.50 7.08 2.87
CA PRO A 340 -6.45 8.06 3.18
C PRO A 340 -5.68 7.77 4.47
N ASN A 341 -4.48 8.34 4.58
CA ASN A 341 -3.60 8.16 5.74
C ASN A 341 -4.14 8.70 7.07
N ASP A 342 -4.97 9.75 7.02
CA ASP A 342 -5.53 10.43 8.18
C ASP A 342 -6.48 9.50 8.99
N GLU A 343 -6.12 9.23 10.25
CA GLU A 343 -6.89 8.37 11.16
C GLU A 343 -8.29 8.91 11.46
N GLU A 344 -8.49 10.23 11.50
CA GLU A 344 -9.82 10.81 11.73
C GLU A 344 -10.74 10.58 10.53
N VAL A 345 -10.19 10.59 9.31
CA VAL A 345 -10.96 10.27 8.10
C VAL A 345 -11.31 8.79 8.09
N GLN A 346 -10.36 7.93 8.44
CA GLN A 346 -10.59 6.49 8.55
C GLN A 346 -11.70 6.17 9.55
N LEU A 347 -11.66 6.75 10.75
CA LEU A 347 -12.69 6.56 11.77
C LEU A 347 -14.08 7.03 11.32
N ALA A 348 -14.12 8.07 10.48
CA ALA A 348 -15.38 8.63 10.01
C ALA A 348 -15.96 7.93 8.78
N LYS A 349 -15.10 7.40 7.90
CA LYS A 349 -15.47 7.00 6.53
C LYS A 349 -14.87 5.67 6.05
N GLY A 350 -14.00 5.05 6.83
CA GLY A 350 -13.23 3.87 6.47
C GLY A 350 -12.07 4.18 5.51
N THR A 351 -11.69 3.18 4.72
CA THR A 351 -10.59 3.25 3.73
C THR A 351 -11.05 2.79 2.35
N ARG A 352 -10.36 3.26 1.31
CA ARG A 352 -10.50 2.77 -0.08
C ARG A 352 -9.25 1.99 -0.44
N ARG A 353 -9.45 0.78 -0.97
CA ARG A 353 -8.39 -0.09 -1.48
C ARG A 353 -8.47 -0.13 -3.00
N LEU A 354 -7.43 0.33 -3.68
CA LEU A 354 -7.39 0.51 -5.12
C LEU A 354 -6.37 -0.44 -5.74
N GLN A 355 -6.84 -1.47 -6.45
CA GLN A 355 -5.99 -2.45 -7.14
C GLN A 355 -5.66 -1.96 -8.56
N LEU A 356 -4.39 -1.76 -8.88
CA LEU A 356 -3.91 -1.19 -10.15
C LEU A 356 -3.65 -2.31 -11.17
N LYS A 357 -4.72 -2.77 -11.80
CA LYS A 357 -4.78 -3.96 -12.66
C LYS A 357 -3.75 -3.95 -13.80
N ASN A 358 -3.65 -2.87 -14.57
CA ASN A 358 -2.68 -2.78 -15.67
C ASN A 358 -1.21 -2.64 -15.20
N ALA A 359 -0.97 -2.08 -14.00
CA ALA A 359 0.36 -2.10 -13.38
C ALA A 359 0.74 -3.51 -12.89
N MET A 360 -0.21 -4.24 -12.29
CA MET A 360 -0.03 -5.65 -11.95
C MET A 360 0.23 -6.48 -13.20
N ARG A 361 -0.47 -6.19 -14.31
CA ARG A 361 -0.27 -6.85 -15.61
C ARG A 361 1.16 -6.67 -16.09
N ALA A 362 1.68 -5.44 -16.03
CA ALA A 362 3.04 -5.14 -16.41
C ALA A 362 4.06 -5.98 -15.64
N LYS A 363 3.92 -6.08 -14.30
CA LYS A 363 4.79 -6.91 -13.47
C LYS A 363 4.61 -8.40 -13.75
N PHE A 364 3.38 -8.86 -13.99
CA PHE A 364 3.11 -10.24 -14.34
C PHE A 364 3.83 -10.63 -15.64
N ASP A 365 3.62 -9.86 -16.72
CA ASP A 365 4.15 -10.15 -18.04
C ASP A 365 5.69 -10.00 -18.10
N LYS A 366 6.26 -9.00 -17.42
CA LYS A 366 7.70 -8.68 -17.50
C LYS A 366 8.57 -9.36 -16.46
N ILE A 367 7.98 -9.87 -15.38
CA ILE A 367 8.74 -10.39 -14.24
C ILE A 367 8.26 -11.79 -13.89
N LEU A 368 6.96 -11.97 -13.60
CA LEU A 368 6.47 -13.25 -13.10
C LEU A 368 6.52 -14.36 -14.15
N VAL A 369 6.13 -14.07 -15.39
CA VAL A 369 6.20 -15.04 -16.50
C VAL A 369 7.64 -15.49 -16.75
N PRO A 370 8.64 -14.59 -16.97
CA PRO A 370 10.03 -15.00 -17.10
C PRO A 370 10.60 -15.79 -15.92
N ILE A 371 10.22 -15.45 -14.68
CA ILE A 371 10.60 -16.24 -13.50
C ILE A 371 10.05 -17.67 -13.61
N SER A 372 8.79 -17.77 -14.05
CA SER A 372 8.12 -19.06 -14.15
C SER A 372 8.69 -19.93 -15.26
N ASP A 373 9.13 -19.34 -16.38
CA ASP A 373 9.81 -20.05 -17.47
C ASP A 373 11.14 -20.69 -17.02
N LEU A 374 11.74 -20.22 -15.93
CA LEU A 374 13.02 -20.71 -15.42
C LEU A 374 12.87 -21.64 -14.21
N LEU A 375 11.87 -21.39 -13.35
CA LEU A 375 11.73 -22.05 -12.07
C LEU A 375 10.47 -22.90 -11.94
N ILE A 376 9.48 -22.84 -12.82
CA ILE A 376 8.27 -23.66 -12.71
C ILE A 376 8.34 -24.79 -13.74
N ALA A 377 7.98 -26.00 -13.31
CA ALA A 377 7.96 -27.19 -14.17
C ALA A 377 7.09 -26.96 -15.41
N ASP A 378 7.57 -27.39 -16.57
CA ASP A 378 6.95 -27.13 -17.89
C ASP A 378 5.46 -27.49 -17.95
N ASP A 379 5.06 -28.61 -17.36
CA ASP A 379 3.69 -29.11 -17.34
C ASP A 379 2.74 -28.25 -16.47
N GLN A 380 3.29 -27.43 -15.57
CA GLN A 380 2.54 -26.51 -14.71
C GLN A 380 2.59 -25.05 -15.18
N ARG A 381 3.43 -24.67 -16.14
CA ARG A 381 3.52 -23.26 -16.60
C ARG A 381 2.21 -22.74 -17.19
N LYS A 382 1.34 -23.61 -17.71
CA LYS A 382 -0.02 -23.26 -18.16
C LYS A 382 -0.89 -22.65 -17.05
N HIS A 383 -0.57 -22.93 -15.78
CA HIS A 383 -1.26 -22.42 -14.60
C HIS A 383 -0.74 -21.05 -14.15
N ILE A 384 0.29 -20.50 -14.81
CA ILE A 384 0.76 -19.14 -14.59
C ILE A 384 -0.17 -18.20 -15.34
N THR A 385 -1.19 -17.69 -14.65
CA THR A 385 -2.22 -16.85 -15.25
C THR A 385 -2.36 -15.53 -14.50
N PHE A 386 -2.65 -14.46 -15.25
CA PHE A 386 -2.88 -13.17 -14.63
C PHE A 386 -4.16 -13.11 -13.78
N PRO A 387 -5.31 -13.72 -14.17
CA PRO A 387 -6.46 -13.76 -13.27
C PRO A 387 -6.10 -14.35 -11.90
N ALA A 388 -5.28 -15.40 -11.85
CA ALA A 388 -4.77 -15.95 -10.61
C ALA A 388 -3.84 -14.99 -9.85
N PHE A 389 -2.89 -14.34 -10.55
CA PHE A 389 -2.01 -13.35 -9.92
C PHE A 389 -2.81 -12.17 -9.33
N PHE A 390 -3.77 -11.65 -10.10
CA PHE A 390 -4.65 -10.56 -9.70
C PHE A 390 -5.54 -10.95 -8.52
N ALA A 391 -6.18 -12.13 -8.58
CA ALA A 391 -7.01 -12.64 -7.50
C ALA A 391 -6.19 -12.85 -6.22
N ASN A 392 -5.02 -13.47 -6.31
CA ASN A 392 -4.14 -13.72 -5.15
C ASN A 392 -3.77 -12.40 -4.44
N THR A 393 -3.32 -11.38 -5.18
CA THR A 393 -2.99 -10.07 -4.59
C THR A 393 -4.23 -9.36 -4.06
N MET A 394 -5.34 -9.42 -4.79
CA MET A 394 -6.57 -8.77 -4.32
C MET A 394 -7.09 -9.41 -3.02
N PHE A 395 -7.13 -10.74 -2.95
CA PHE A 395 -7.61 -11.45 -1.77
C PHE A 395 -6.63 -11.36 -0.60
N HIS A 396 -5.34 -11.12 -0.83
CA HIS A 396 -4.41 -10.70 0.22
C HIS A 396 -4.91 -9.42 0.91
N GLU A 397 -5.27 -8.39 0.15
CA GLU A 397 -5.77 -7.13 0.70
C GLU A 397 -7.09 -7.29 1.45
N VAL A 398 -7.96 -8.19 0.99
CA VAL A 398 -9.19 -8.51 1.71
C VAL A 398 -8.90 -9.29 3.00
N ALA A 399 -7.93 -10.21 2.96
CA ALA A 399 -7.57 -11.08 4.06
C ALA A 399 -6.95 -10.35 5.26
N HIS A 400 -6.40 -9.15 5.08
CA HIS A 400 -6.05 -8.27 6.21
C HIS A 400 -7.25 -8.00 7.13
N GLY A 401 -8.46 -7.90 6.56
CA GLY A 401 -9.71 -7.71 7.30
C GLY A 401 -10.21 -8.97 8.02
N LEU A 402 -9.62 -10.13 7.76
CA LEU A 402 -9.95 -11.41 8.38
C LEU A 402 -8.96 -11.79 9.49
N GLY A 403 -9.35 -12.79 10.28
CA GLY A 403 -8.52 -13.34 11.34
C GLY A 403 -8.79 -12.68 12.68
N ILE A 404 -7.72 -12.39 13.44
CA ILE A 404 -7.78 -11.98 14.85
C ILE A 404 -7.17 -10.58 14.99
N LYS A 405 -7.91 -9.62 15.57
CA LYS A 405 -7.37 -8.28 15.85
C LYS A 405 -6.93 -8.13 17.30
N LYS A 406 -7.61 -8.81 18.23
CA LYS A 406 -7.26 -8.86 19.65
C LYS A 406 -6.96 -10.27 20.13
N THR A 407 -5.96 -10.40 21.01
CA THR A 407 -5.60 -11.68 21.63
C THR A 407 -6.79 -12.31 22.35
N VAL A 408 -6.93 -13.62 22.24
CA VAL A 408 -7.90 -14.43 22.97
C VAL A 408 -7.30 -14.81 24.32
N THR A 409 -7.78 -14.18 25.38
CA THR A 409 -7.34 -14.45 26.75
C THR A 409 -8.31 -15.37 27.48
N ASP A 410 -7.78 -16.20 28.37
CA ASP A 410 -8.59 -16.95 29.33
C ASP A 410 -8.73 -16.13 30.63
N GLY A 411 -9.95 -15.99 31.16
CA GLY A 411 -10.23 -15.31 32.43
C GLY A 411 -10.29 -13.78 32.36
N ASP A 412 -9.94 -13.09 33.45
CA ASP A 412 -10.09 -11.63 33.61
C ASP A 412 -8.97 -10.80 32.95
N SER A 413 -8.10 -11.41 32.14
CA SER A 413 -7.02 -10.69 31.47
C SER A 413 -7.56 -9.89 30.28
N GLU A 414 -7.30 -8.59 30.24
CA GLU A 414 -7.74 -7.72 29.15
C GLU A 414 -7.07 -8.11 27.81
N PRO A 415 -7.86 -8.34 26.74
CA PRO A 415 -7.35 -8.57 25.39
C PRO A 415 -6.45 -7.42 24.90
N GLN A 416 -5.29 -7.75 24.36
CA GLN A 416 -4.39 -6.79 23.74
C GLN A 416 -4.58 -6.81 22.23
N ASN A 417 -4.26 -5.70 21.55
CA ASN A 417 -4.15 -5.73 20.09
C ASN A 417 -3.01 -6.68 19.71
N VAL A 418 -3.24 -7.54 18.71
CA VAL A 418 -2.25 -8.55 18.26
C VAL A 418 -0.90 -7.90 17.96
N ARG A 419 -0.92 -6.72 17.32
CA ARG A 419 0.30 -5.94 17.07
C ARG A 419 1.10 -5.66 18.34
N GLN A 420 0.44 -5.18 19.39
CA GLN A 420 1.08 -4.82 20.66
C GLN A 420 1.68 -6.06 21.34
N ALA A 421 0.96 -7.18 21.29
CA ALA A 421 1.42 -8.45 21.84
C ALA A 421 2.66 -8.97 21.08
N LEU A 422 2.65 -8.90 19.74
CA LEU A 422 3.68 -9.49 18.87
C LEU A 422 4.85 -8.55 18.51
N LYS A 423 4.78 -7.27 18.86
CA LYS A 423 5.91 -6.31 18.72
C LYS A 423 6.48 -6.31 17.28
N GLU A 424 7.80 -6.41 17.13
CA GLU A 424 8.48 -6.36 15.82
C GLU A 424 8.22 -7.59 14.94
N SER A 425 7.63 -8.66 15.49
CA SER A 425 7.22 -9.83 14.70
C SER A 425 5.84 -9.67 14.06
N SER A 426 5.07 -8.65 14.48
CA SER A 426 3.68 -8.46 14.06
C SER A 426 3.52 -8.28 12.55
N SER A 427 4.26 -7.36 11.94
CA SER A 427 4.14 -7.04 10.50
C SER A 427 4.39 -8.27 9.62
N ALA A 428 5.49 -8.98 9.84
CA ALA A 428 5.80 -10.17 9.03
C ALA A 428 4.77 -11.31 9.22
N LEU A 429 4.19 -11.45 10.42
CA LEU A 429 3.12 -12.42 10.65
C LEU A 429 1.79 -12.00 10.03
N GLU A 430 1.48 -10.71 10.04
CA GLU A 430 0.26 -10.18 9.43
C GLU A 430 0.30 -10.34 7.90
N GLU A 431 1.43 -10.07 7.26
CA GLU A 431 1.67 -10.41 5.85
C GLU A 431 1.59 -11.92 5.59
N GLY A 432 2.17 -12.69 6.52
CA GLY A 432 2.06 -14.15 6.59
C GLY A 432 0.61 -14.62 6.48
N LYS A 433 -0.24 -14.01 7.33
CA LYS A 433 -1.66 -14.26 7.47
C LYS A 433 -2.42 -13.82 6.21
N ALA A 434 -2.22 -12.59 5.74
CA ALA A 434 -2.95 -12.04 4.60
C ALA A 434 -2.78 -12.89 3.34
N ASP A 435 -1.53 -13.27 3.01
CA ASP A 435 -1.27 -14.12 1.86
C ASP A 435 -1.92 -15.51 1.97
N ILE A 436 -1.80 -16.16 3.12
CA ILE A 436 -2.31 -17.54 3.28
C ILE A 436 -3.83 -17.59 3.42
N LEU A 437 -4.42 -16.57 4.06
CA LEU A 437 -5.86 -16.43 4.13
C LEU A 437 -6.45 -15.96 2.80
N GLY A 438 -5.73 -15.18 2.00
CA GLY A 438 -6.11 -14.85 0.64
C GLY A 438 -6.27 -16.10 -0.23
N LEU A 439 -5.30 -17.02 -0.17
CA LEU A 439 -5.43 -18.34 -0.84
C LEU A 439 -6.58 -19.19 -0.28
N TYR A 440 -6.81 -19.15 1.04
CA TYR A 440 -7.97 -19.84 1.64
C TYR A 440 -9.29 -19.27 1.11
N MET A 441 -9.41 -17.94 1.00
CA MET A 441 -10.60 -17.30 0.42
C MET A 441 -10.80 -17.71 -1.03
N VAL A 442 -9.74 -17.69 -1.86
CA VAL A 442 -9.79 -18.18 -3.24
C VAL A 442 -10.28 -19.62 -3.29
N THR A 443 -9.74 -20.49 -2.42
CA THR A 443 -10.10 -21.92 -2.35
C THR A 443 -11.58 -22.10 -2.01
N GLU A 444 -12.09 -21.41 -0.99
CA GLU A 444 -13.48 -21.50 -0.58
C GLU A 444 -14.45 -20.92 -1.62
N LEU A 445 -14.10 -19.80 -2.25
CA LEU A 445 -14.93 -19.17 -3.28
C LEU A 445 -14.96 -20.00 -4.58
N HIS A 446 -13.84 -20.63 -4.97
CA HIS A 446 -13.81 -21.63 -6.06
C HIS A 446 -14.70 -22.82 -5.72
N GLY A 447 -14.58 -23.38 -4.51
CA GLY A 447 -15.39 -24.51 -4.06
C GLY A 447 -16.90 -24.23 -4.03
N LYS A 448 -17.28 -22.96 -3.89
CA LYS A 448 -18.68 -22.48 -3.94
C LYS A 448 -19.15 -22.11 -5.36
N GLY A 449 -18.26 -22.03 -6.34
CA GLY A 449 -18.55 -21.56 -7.69
C GLY A 449 -18.72 -20.04 -7.80
N GLU A 450 -18.27 -19.27 -6.81
CA GLU A 450 -18.36 -17.79 -6.82
C GLU A 450 -17.17 -17.16 -7.56
N LEU A 451 -16.03 -17.86 -7.62
CA LEU A 451 -14.89 -17.51 -8.47
C LEU A 451 -14.89 -18.41 -9.71
N GLU A 452 -15.62 -18.01 -10.75
CA GLU A 452 -15.84 -18.81 -11.97
C GLU A 452 -14.63 -18.82 -12.93
N ASP A 453 -13.75 -17.83 -12.82
CA ASP A 453 -12.60 -17.66 -13.73
C ASP A 453 -11.43 -18.58 -13.32
N GLY A 454 -10.94 -19.39 -14.28
CA GLY A 454 -9.76 -20.25 -14.13
C GLY A 454 -9.99 -21.52 -13.32
N GLU A 455 -8.91 -22.19 -12.92
CA GLU A 455 -8.95 -23.32 -11.98
C GLU A 455 -8.12 -23.04 -10.72
N LEU A 456 -8.41 -23.73 -9.63
CA LEU A 456 -7.72 -23.48 -8.35
C LEU A 456 -6.21 -23.71 -8.43
N MET A 457 -5.76 -24.64 -9.29
CA MET A 457 -4.34 -24.88 -9.54
C MET A 457 -3.63 -23.65 -10.13
N ASP A 458 -4.33 -22.81 -10.89
CA ASP A 458 -3.78 -21.55 -11.40
C ASP A 458 -3.31 -20.65 -10.25
N ASN A 459 -4.14 -20.55 -9.21
CA ASN A 459 -3.84 -19.75 -8.03
C ASN A 459 -2.66 -20.30 -7.24
N TYR A 460 -2.56 -21.62 -7.07
CA TYR A 460 -1.48 -22.24 -6.31
C TYR A 460 -0.12 -22.16 -7.01
N VAL A 461 -0.06 -22.45 -8.31
CA VAL A 461 1.19 -22.40 -9.08
C VAL A 461 1.64 -20.95 -9.25
N THR A 462 0.71 -20.03 -9.59
CA THR A 462 1.01 -18.59 -9.69
C THR A 462 1.46 -18.01 -8.35
N PHE A 463 0.87 -18.45 -7.23
CA PHE A 463 1.29 -18.01 -5.89
C PHE A 463 2.72 -18.46 -5.59
N LEU A 464 3.07 -19.73 -5.83
CA LEU A 464 4.44 -20.22 -5.64
C LEU A 464 5.44 -19.42 -6.49
N ALA A 465 5.12 -19.19 -7.77
CA ALA A 465 5.95 -18.37 -8.65
C ALA A 465 6.14 -16.94 -8.10
N SER A 466 5.08 -16.35 -7.54
CA SER A 466 5.10 -14.99 -6.99
C SER A 466 5.97 -14.87 -5.74
N ILE A 467 6.14 -15.96 -4.97
CA ILE A 467 7.09 -15.99 -3.86
C ILE A 467 8.50 -15.69 -4.38
N PHE A 468 8.95 -16.32 -5.48
CA PHE A 468 10.28 -16.06 -6.07
C PHE A 468 10.43 -14.60 -6.50
N ARG A 469 9.38 -14.01 -7.08
CA ARG A 469 9.36 -12.57 -7.42
C ARG A 469 9.55 -11.71 -6.17
N SER A 470 8.76 -11.93 -5.12
CA SER A 470 8.76 -11.11 -3.92
C SER A 470 10.07 -11.21 -3.11
N VAL A 471 10.75 -12.36 -3.15
CA VAL A 471 11.94 -12.58 -2.31
C VAL A 471 13.21 -11.99 -2.91
N ARG A 472 13.18 -11.63 -4.20
CA ARG A 472 14.24 -10.82 -4.84
C ARG A 472 14.37 -9.43 -4.23
N PHE A 473 13.32 -8.93 -3.58
CA PHE A 473 13.42 -7.69 -2.78
C PHE A 473 14.19 -7.91 -1.48
N GLY A 474 14.33 -9.15 -1.00
CA GLY A 474 15.15 -9.56 0.14
C GLY A 474 14.37 -9.85 1.41
N ALA A 475 14.92 -10.70 2.28
CA ALA A 475 14.31 -11.11 3.56
C ALA A 475 14.50 -10.09 4.71
N ALA A 476 14.86 -8.85 4.38
CA ALA A 476 15.02 -7.79 5.38
C ALA A 476 13.69 -7.10 5.71
N SER A 477 12.77 -6.99 4.75
CA SER A 477 11.41 -6.46 4.95
C SER A 477 10.47 -7.46 5.63
N ALA A 478 9.37 -6.94 6.19
CA ALA A 478 8.31 -7.76 6.75
C ALA A 478 7.73 -8.73 5.71
N HIS A 479 7.41 -8.23 4.52
CA HIS A 479 6.87 -9.03 3.41
C HIS A 479 7.88 -10.09 2.93
N GLY A 480 9.17 -9.75 2.84
CA GLY A 480 10.23 -10.69 2.47
C GLY A 480 10.35 -11.85 3.48
N LYS A 481 10.33 -11.54 4.78
CA LYS A 481 10.33 -12.56 5.86
C LYS A 481 9.09 -13.44 5.81
N ALA A 482 7.92 -12.85 5.56
CA ALA A 482 6.66 -13.57 5.43
C ALA A 482 6.69 -14.56 4.26
N ASN A 483 7.20 -14.13 3.10
CA ASN A 483 7.39 -14.99 1.92
C ASN A 483 8.34 -16.15 2.21
N MET A 484 9.44 -15.90 2.92
CA MET A 484 10.38 -16.95 3.31
C MET A 484 9.78 -17.94 4.30
N MET A 485 9.03 -17.45 5.29
CA MET A 485 8.32 -18.30 6.22
C MET A 485 7.36 -19.24 5.47
N ARG A 486 6.57 -18.72 4.53
CA ARG A 486 5.65 -19.51 3.70
C ARG A 486 6.39 -20.53 2.84
N PHE A 487 7.42 -20.09 2.09
CA PHE A 487 8.20 -20.97 1.23
C PHE A 487 8.79 -22.16 1.98
N ASN A 488 9.47 -21.88 3.10
CA ASN A 488 10.11 -22.92 3.91
C ASN A 488 9.07 -23.83 4.59
N PHE A 489 7.93 -23.29 5.03
CA PHE A 489 6.84 -24.09 5.56
C PHE A 489 6.23 -25.02 4.49
N PHE A 490 5.97 -24.50 3.30
CA PHE A 490 5.46 -25.27 2.16
C PHE A 490 6.43 -26.38 1.73
N LYS A 491 7.73 -26.08 1.69
CA LYS A 491 8.77 -27.07 1.44
C LYS A 491 8.73 -28.21 2.46
N GLU A 492 8.62 -27.88 3.76
CA GLU A 492 8.54 -28.88 4.83
C GLU A 492 7.26 -29.73 4.80
N GLN A 493 6.13 -29.14 4.40
CA GLN A 493 4.87 -29.87 4.23
C GLN A 493 4.80 -30.64 2.91
N GLY A 494 5.78 -30.49 2.01
CA GLY A 494 5.78 -31.11 0.69
C GLY A 494 4.74 -30.53 -0.26
N ALA A 495 4.29 -29.29 -0.05
CA ALA A 495 3.35 -28.58 -0.92
C ALA A 495 3.88 -28.35 -2.33
N PHE A 496 5.20 -28.40 -2.50
CA PHE A 496 5.86 -28.47 -3.79
C PHE A 496 7.09 -29.37 -3.70
N THR A 497 7.59 -29.78 -4.86
CA THR A 497 8.88 -30.43 -5.03
C THR A 497 9.78 -29.56 -5.90
N ARG A 498 11.10 -29.78 -5.79
CA ARG A 498 12.10 -29.17 -6.67
C ARG A 498 12.88 -30.29 -7.34
N ASP A 499 12.90 -30.31 -8.66
CA ASP A 499 13.70 -31.27 -9.41
C ASP A 499 15.19 -30.97 -9.23
N ALA A 500 15.99 -32.00 -8.95
CA ALA A 500 17.41 -31.82 -8.64
C ALA A 500 18.26 -31.57 -9.89
N GLU A 501 17.79 -31.99 -11.07
CA GLU A 501 18.51 -31.86 -12.35
C GLU A 501 18.16 -30.55 -13.06
N THR A 502 16.86 -30.21 -13.14
CA THR A 502 16.39 -29.00 -13.82
C THR A 502 16.34 -27.79 -12.89
N GLY A 503 16.20 -28.02 -11.58
CA GLY A 503 15.99 -26.97 -10.60
C GLY A 503 14.63 -26.28 -10.72
N GLU A 504 13.65 -26.94 -11.33
CA GLU A 504 12.28 -26.47 -11.46
C GLU A 504 11.41 -26.96 -10.30
N TYR A 505 10.38 -26.18 -9.98
CA TYR A 505 9.46 -26.42 -8.90
C TYR A 505 8.10 -26.86 -9.45
N SER A 506 7.48 -27.82 -8.77
CA SER A 506 6.15 -28.35 -9.12
C SER A 506 5.30 -28.44 -7.85
N VAL A 507 4.12 -27.81 -7.89
CA VAL A 507 3.13 -27.81 -6.81
C VAL A 507 2.40 -29.15 -6.75
N ASP A 508 2.21 -29.67 -5.54
CA ASP A 508 1.31 -30.78 -5.25
C ASP A 508 -0.01 -30.19 -4.73
N PHE A 509 -1.10 -30.39 -5.47
CA PHE A 509 -2.39 -29.74 -5.21
C PHE A 509 -2.91 -30.01 -3.79
N ASP A 510 -3.03 -31.28 -3.40
CA ASP A 510 -3.60 -31.67 -2.11
C ASP A 510 -2.70 -31.23 -0.96
N LYS A 511 -1.38 -31.39 -1.10
CA LYS A 511 -0.43 -30.97 -0.07
C LYS A 511 -0.32 -29.45 0.05
N MET A 512 -0.51 -28.70 -1.04
CA MET A 512 -0.59 -27.24 -0.98
C MET A 512 -1.79 -26.79 -0.16
N GLN A 513 -2.97 -27.36 -0.39
CA GLN A 513 -4.17 -27.04 0.37
C GLN A 513 -4.03 -27.39 1.86
N ASP A 514 -3.45 -28.55 2.18
CA ASP A 514 -3.15 -28.97 3.55
C ASP A 514 -2.11 -28.06 4.22
N ALA A 515 -1.02 -27.73 3.52
CA ALA A 515 0.01 -26.82 4.03
C ALA A 515 -0.54 -25.42 4.29
N MET A 516 -1.39 -24.92 3.40
CA MET A 516 -2.10 -23.65 3.58
C MET A 516 -2.96 -23.67 4.83
N THR A 517 -3.79 -24.70 4.98
CA THR A 517 -4.66 -24.89 6.15
C THR A 517 -3.86 -24.91 7.45
N LYS A 518 -2.76 -25.68 7.49
CA LYS A 518 -1.87 -25.78 8.65
C LYS A 518 -1.17 -24.47 8.99
N LEU A 519 -0.71 -23.73 7.97
CA LEU A 519 -0.02 -22.45 8.19
C LEU A 519 -1.00 -21.37 8.67
N SER A 520 -2.20 -21.31 8.09
CA SER A 520 -3.29 -20.46 8.58
C SER A 520 -3.62 -20.74 10.04
N ASN A 521 -3.76 -22.02 10.41
CA ASN A 521 -3.98 -22.43 11.80
C ASN A 521 -2.86 -21.94 12.73
N LEU A 522 -1.60 -22.15 12.33
CA LEU A 522 -0.44 -21.80 13.12
C LEU A 522 -0.35 -20.30 13.37
N ILE A 523 -0.47 -19.48 12.31
CA ILE A 523 -0.37 -18.03 12.41
C ILE A 523 -1.53 -17.47 13.24
N LEU A 524 -2.77 -17.89 12.97
CA LEU A 524 -3.94 -17.45 13.73
C LEU A 524 -3.83 -17.86 15.20
N THR A 525 -3.33 -19.05 15.52
CA THR A 525 -3.12 -19.45 16.92
C THR A 525 -2.09 -18.57 17.61
N ILE A 526 -0.97 -18.25 16.94
CA ILE A 526 0.06 -17.34 17.49
C ILE A 526 -0.52 -15.94 17.74
N GLN A 527 -1.27 -15.39 16.79
CA GLN A 527 -1.92 -14.09 16.92
C GLN A 527 -2.95 -14.10 18.05
N GLY A 528 -3.79 -15.13 18.11
CA GLY A 528 -4.78 -15.32 19.15
C GLY A 528 -4.17 -15.42 20.54
N ASP A 529 -3.12 -16.21 20.71
CA ASP A 529 -2.47 -16.37 22.01
C ASP A 529 -1.56 -15.17 22.38
N GLY A 530 -1.29 -14.27 21.43
CA GLY A 530 -0.29 -13.21 21.62
C GLY A 530 1.12 -13.75 21.86
N ASP A 531 1.43 -14.94 21.32
CA ASP A 531 2.66 -15.67 21.61
C ASP A 531 3.85 -15.11 20.82
N TYR A 532 4.38 -13.98 21.31
CA TYR A 532 5.55 -13.31 20.75
C TYR A 532 6.78 -14.22 20.64
N ALA A 533 7.01 -15.11 21.62
CA ALA A 533 8.17 -15.99 21.60
C ALA A 533 8.10 -16.98 20.43
N LYS A 534 6.91 -17.57 20.21
CA LYS A 534 6.67 -18.48 19.09
C LYS A 534 6.65 -17.76 17.75
N ALA A 535 6.10 -16.55 17.67
CA ALA A 535 6.20 -15.69 16.49
C ALA A 535 7.65 -15.45 16.09
N LYS A 536 8.48 -15.03 17.05
CA LYS A 536 9.90 -14.80 16.83
C LYS A 536 10.63 -16.07 16.42
N GLN A 537 10.37 -17.20 17.08
CA GLN A 537 10.99 -18.48 16.72
C GLN A 537 10.61 -18.90 15.28
N LEU A 538 9.34 -18.72 14.89
CA LEU A 538 8.88 -19.06 13.54
C LEU A 538 9.59 -18.22 12.48
N LEU A 539 9.68 -16.89 12.69
CA LEU A 539 10.38 -15.98 11.77
C LEU A 539 11.88 -16.20 11.74
N ASP A 540 12.54 -16.40 12.89
CA ASP A 540 13.99 -16.61 12.94
C ASP A 540 14.39 -17.94 12.27
N SER A 541 13.54 -18.96 12.34
CA SER A 541 13.81 -20.28 11.75
C SER A 541 13.38 -20.41 10.30
N LYS A 542 12.27 -19.79 9.89
CA LYS A 542 11.70 -19.94 8.55
C LYS A 542 11.74 -18.67 7.71
N GLY A 543 11.92 -17.49 8.28
CA GLY A 543 11.99 -16.21 7.57
C GLY A 543 13.35 -15.92 6.90
N VAL A 544 14.09 -16.97 6.52
CA VAL A 544 15.46 -16.88 6.01
C VAL A 544 15.59 -17.53 4.63
N VAL A 545 16.49 -16.99 3.80
CA VAL A 545 16.86 -17.58 2.50
C VAL A 545 17.89 -18.68 2.73
N GLY A 546 17.54 -19.93 2.41
CA GLY A 546 18.48 -21.06 2.43
C GLY A 546 19.38 -21.07 1.20
N ALA A 547 20.50 -21.83 1.26
CA ALA A 547 21.49 -21.87 0.18
C ALA A 547 20.93 -22.36 -1.16
N GLU A 548 20.03 -23.34 -1.16
CA GLU A 548 19.38 -23.84 -2.38
C GLU A 548 18.54 -22.77 -3.06
N LEU A 549 17.68 -22.08 -2.29
CA LEU A 549 16.87 -20.99 -2.81
C LEU A 549 17.74 -19.82 -3.27
N GLN A 550 18.81 -19.49 -2.54
CA GLN A 550 19.72 -18.43 -2.97
C GLN A 550 20.32 -18.74 -4.34
N ALA A 551 20.73 -19.99 -4.59
CA ALA A 551 21.23 -20.39 -5.91
C ALA A 551 20.17 -20.25 -7.01
N ASP A 552 18.89 -20.50 -6.71
CA ASP A 552 17.81 -20.27 -7.67
C ASP A 552 17.52 -18.78 -7.90
N LEU A 553 17.65 -17.93 -6.87
CA LEU A 553 17.57 -16.48 -7.04
C LEU A 553 18.77 -15.94 -7.83
N ASP A 554 19.96 -16.51 -7.65
CA ASP A 554 21.14 -16.18 -8.44
C ASP A 554 20.92 -16.53 -9.93
N ARG A 555 20.31 -17.69 -10.24
CA ARG A 555 19.89 -18.04 -11.61
C ARG A 555 18.93 -17.03 -12.24
N LEU A 556 17.99 -16.48 -11.45
CA LEU A 556 17.08 -15.43 -11.93
C LEU A 556 17.83 -14.13 -12.23
N SER A 557 18.83 -13.78 -11.40
CA SER A 557 19.70 -12.62 -11.64
C SER A 557 20.56 -12.81 -12.88
N GLU A 558 21.14 -14.00 -13.09
CA GLU A 558 21.94 -14.36 -14.27
C GLU A 558 21.12 -14.37 -15.59
N ALA A 559 19.82 -14.58 -15.49
CA ALA A 559 18.90 -14.55 -16.63
C ALA A 559 18.42 -13.14 -17.01
N ASP A 560 19.00 -12.08 -16.39
CA ASP A 560 18.67 -10.67 -16.63
C ASP A 560 17.17 -10.37 -16.54
N ILE A 561 16.45 -11.09 -15.68
CA ILE A 561 15.02 -10.85 -15.48
C ILE A 561 14.87 -9.49 -14.80
N PRO A 562 14.05 -8.57 -15.34
CA PRO A 562 13.81 -7.27 -14.71
C PRO A 562 13.40 -7.42 -13.24
N VAL A 563 13.87 -6.50 -12.40
CA VAL A 563 13.46 -6.42 -10.99
C VAL A 563 12.11 -5.71 -10.91
N ASP A 564 11.90 -4.67 -11.73
CA ASP A 564 10.63 -3.99 -11.84
C ASP A 564 10.38 -3.39 -13.23
N VAL A 565 9.36 -2.54 -13.38
CA VAL A 565 8.95 -1.90 -14.62
C VAL A 565 9.03 -0.37 -14.54
N THR A 566 9.11 0.27 -15.70
CA THR A 566 8.86 1.69 -15.89
C THR A 566 7.72 1.88 -16.87
N PHE A 567 7.03 3.03 -16.78
CA PHE A 567 5.88 3.31 -17.63
C PHE A 567 6.21 4.32 -18.72
N ILE A 568 5.94 3.93 -19.96
CA ILE A 568 5.75 4.85 -21.07
C ILE A 568 4.30 5.30 -20.99
N GLN A 569 4.09 6.52 -20.52
CA GLN A 569 2.78 7.07 -20.15
C GLN A 569 2.67 8.53 -20.60
N GLY A 570 1.45 9.02 -20.79
CA GLY A 570 1.19 10.38 -21.25
C GLY A 570 -0.10 10.47 -22.06
N ARG A 571 -0.46 11.69 -22.48
CA ARG A 571 -1.67 11.94 -23.26
C ARG A 571 -1.63 11.21 -24.60
N GLU A 572 -0.47 11.26 -25.24
CA GLU A 572 -0.16 10.61 -26.50
C GLU A 572 -0.32 9.09 -26.45
N VAL A 573 0.05 8.45 -25.34
CA VAL A 573 -0.10 7.00 -25.13
C VAL A 573 -1.58 6.61 -25.07
N LEU A 574 -2.39 7.46 -24.43
CA LEU A 574 -3.82 7.28 -24.25
C LEU A 574 -4.67 7.79 -25.45
N GLY A 575 -4.03 8.28 -26.51
CA GLY A 575 -4.73 8.86 -27.67
C GLY A 575 -5.50 10.16 -27.36
N LEU A 576 -5.10 10.88 -26.32
CA LEU A 576 -5.69 12.16 -25.92
C LEU A 576 -5.01 13.33 -26.67
N LYS A 577 -5.79 14.37 -26.97
CA LYS A 577 -5.34 15.56 -27.70
C LYS A 577 -4.79 16.65 -26.80
#